data_AF-A0A9W6SUK1-F1
#
_entry.id   AF-A0A9W6SUK1-F1
#
_cell.length_a   1.000
_cell.length_b   1.000
_cell.length_c   1.000
_cell.angle_alpha   90.00
_cell.angle_beta   90.00
_cell.angle_gamma   90.00
#
_symmetry.space_group_name_H-M   'P 1'
#
loop_
_entity.id
_entity.type
_entity.pdbx_description
1 polymer ?
#
loop_
_entity_poly.entity_id
_entity_poly.type
_entity_poly.pdbx_seq_one_letter_code
_entity_poly.pdbx_strand_id
1 'polypeptide(L)'
;MGRILFALTDSWAAVVDEHDDGTPITRREYAKLDAFAAEAGEAAKIPVEFIDVAEVPADLTGVVLIAEEEALHELAERLGRTPESLAGRVFLLNTERISRSGRHVEAIGAAGTITSLTFGVWSSDPEDAPEGNVFGRKDIAAAIGASWTPGQFEETEHYCAMEHQPDHDTLPGLLGAYLRAYLEAS
;
A
#
# COMPACT_ATOMS: atom_id res chain seq x y z
N MET A 1 -19.40 -0.16 -6.12
CA MET A 1 -18.63 -1.18 -5.37
C MET A 1 -17.17 -0.82 -5.57
N GLY A 2 -16.42 -0.63 -4.49
CA GLY A 2 -15.01 -0.20 -4.58
C GLY A 2 -14.11 -1.31 -5.13
N ARG A 3 -12.97 -0.94 -5.72
CA ARG A 3 -11.92 -1.86 -6.19
C ARG A 3 -10.59 -1.51 -5.54
N ILE A 4 -9.80 -2.52 -5.23
CA ILE A 4 -8.42 -2.37 -4.76
C ILE A 4 -7.51 -3.01 -5.81
N LEU A 5 -6.58 -2.24 -6.36
CA LEU A 5 -5.65 -2.73 -7.37
C LEU A 5 -4.22 -2.60 -6.86
N PHE A 6 -3.42 -3.66 -6.99
CA PHE A 6 -1.97 -3.59 -6.82
C PHE A 6 -1.34 -3.23 -8.17
N ALA A 7 -0.85 -1.99 -8.31
CA ALA A 7 -0.27 -1.50 -9.55
C ALA A 7 1.22 -1.84 -9.59
N LEU A 8 1.60 -2.67 -10.54
CA LEU A 8 2.97 -3.18 -10.72
C LEU A 8 3.70 -2.37 -11.78
N THR A 9 4.97 -2.08 -11.53
CA THR A 9 5.94 -1.56 -12.49
C THR A 9 6.89 -2.66 -12.94
N ASP A 10 7.67 -2.40 -13.98
CA ASP A 10 8.73 -3.31 -14.45
C ASP A 10 9.77 -3.63 -13.35
N SER A 11 9.97 -2.72 -12.40
CA SER A 11 10.87 -2.91 -11.24
C SER A 11 10.42 -4.05 -10.32
N TRP A 12 9.14 -4.42 -10.34
CA TRP A 12 8.60 -5.56 -9.61
C TRP A 12 8.66 -6.86 -10.39
N ALA A 13 8.90 -6.80 -11.70
CA ALA A 13 8.64 -7.92 -12.60
C ALA A 13 9.81 -8.90 -12.77
N ALA A 14 11.04 -8.57 -12.34
CA ALA A 14 12.20 -9.35 -12.79
C ALA A 14 13.23 -9.69 -11.70
N VAL A 15 13.13 -10.90 -11.15
CA VAL A 15 14.33 -11.72 -10.93
C VAL A 15 14.46 -12.63 -12.15
N VAL A 16 15.54 -12.46 -12.90
CA VAL A 16 15.91 -13.40 -13.97
C VAL A 16 16.62 -14.57 -13.29
N ASP A 17 15.93 -15.68 -13.16
CA ASP A 17 16.54 -16.97 -12.81
C ASP A 17 16.95 -17.67 -14.13
N GLU A 18 17.91 -18.58 -14.10
CA GLU A 18 18.24 -19.43 -15.27
C GLU A 18 17.75 -20.85 -14.98
N HIS A 19 16.99 -21.44 -15.93
CA HIS A 19 16.82 -22.89 -15.94
C HIS A 19 18.19 -23.57 -16.09
N ASP A 20 18.31 -24.85 -15.68
CA ASP A 20 19.49 -25.70 -15.95
C ASP A 20 19.86 -25.79 -17.44
N ASP A 21 18.94 -25.42 -18.35
CA ASP A 21 19.15 -25.37 -19.80
C ASP A 21 19.59 -23.99 -20.34
N GLY A 22 19.79 -22.99 -19.46
CA GLY A 22 20.19 -21.63 -19.83
C GLY A 22 19.05 -20.76 -20.34
N THR A 23 17.79 -21.20 -20.24
CA THR A 23 16.64 -20.35 -20.56
C THR A 23 16.39 -19.38 -19.40
N PRO A 24 16.37 -18.06 -19.63
CA PRO A 24 15.98 -17.12 -18.59
C PRO A 24 14.51 -17.35 -18.23
N ILE A 25 14.27 -17.63 -16.95
CA ILE A 25 12.95 -17.67 -16.33
C ILE A 25 12.78 -16.35 -15.59
N THR A 26 11.76 -15.59 -15.96
CA THR A 26 11.30 -14.50 -15.12
C THR A 26 10.56 -15.10 -13.94
N ARG A 27 11.24 -15.25 -12.80
CA ARG A 27 10.61 -15.76 -11.58
C ARG A 27 10.19 -14.57 -10.74
N ARG A 28 8.88 -14.34 -10.75
CA ARG A 28 8.19 -13.46 -9.83
C ARG A 28 8.43 -13.95 -8.39
N GLU A 29 9.17 -13.22 -7.54
CA GLU A 29 9.18 -13.44 -6.07
C GLU A 29 7.85 -12.96 -5.42
N TYR A 30 6.72 -13.36 -6.01
CA TYR A 30 5.39 -12.81 -5.69
C TYR A 30 4.64 -13.59 -4.61
N ALA A 31 5.09 -14.78 -4.21
CA ALA A 31 4.31 -15.59 -3.27
C ALA A 31 3.98 -14.86 -1.95
N LYS A 32 4.89 -14.01 -1.47
CA LYS A 32 4.67 -13.18 -0.28
C LYS A 32 3.73 -12.02 -0.58
N LEU A 33 3.91 -11.35 -1.72
CA LEU A 33 3.04 -10.26 -2.14
C LEU A 33 1.60 -10.72 -2.42
N ASP A 34 1.44 -11.88 -3.05
CA ASP A 34 0.17 -12.52 -3.32
C ASP A 34 -0.53 -12.87 -1.99
N ALA A 35 0.21 -13.41 -1.02
CA ALA A 35 -0.31 -13.65 0.33
C ALA A 35 -0.72 -12.35 1.02
N PHE A 36 0.10 -11.31 0.94
CA PHE A 36 -0.20 -9.97 1.47
C PHE A 36 -1.50 -9.42 0.88
N ALA A 37 -1.62 -9.44 -0.45
CA ALA A 37 -2.78 -8.94 -1.18
C ALA A 37 -4.04 -9.76 -0.89
N ALA A 38 -3.92 -11.08 -0.81
CA ALA A 38 -5.02 -11.97 -0.47
C ALA A 38 -5.56 -11.69 0.94
N GLU A 39 -4.66 -11.61 1.93
CA GLU A 39 -5.04 -11.35 3.33
C GLU A 39 -5.64 -9.95 3.51
N ALA A 40 -5.04 -8.93 2.88
CA ALA A 40 -5.60 -7.58 2.86
C ALA A 40 -6.99 -7.55 2.18
N GLY A 41 -7.17 -8.31 1.10
CA GLY A 41 -8.46 -8.42 0.41
C GLY A 41 -9.53 -9.14 1.25
N GLU A 42 -9.15 -10.19 1.97
CA GLU A 42 -10.02 -10.89 2.90
C GLU A 42 -10.46 -10.00 4.07
N ALA A 43 -9.56 -9.18 4.61
CA ALA A 43 -9.87 -8.21 5.65
C ALA A 43 -10.76 -7.08 5.11
N ALA A 44 -10.44 -6.56 3.93
CA ALA A 44 -11.23 -5.51 3.25
C ALA A 44 -12.61 -6.01 2.78
N LYS A 45 -12.82 -7.32 2.66
CA LYS A 45 -13.97 -7.94 1.98
C LYS A 45 -14.11 -7.46 0.52
N ILE A 46 -12.97 -7.13 -0.10
CA ILE A 46 -12.84 -6.65 -1.47
C ILE A 46 -11.62 -7.34 -2.07
N PRO A 47 -11.75 -8.10 -3.17
CA PRO A 47 -10.59 -8.73 -3.81
C PRO A 47 -9.56 -7.68 -4.22
N VAL A 48 -8.28 -7.99 -3.97
CA VAL A 48 -7.15 -7.20 -4.46
C VAL A 48 -6.70 -7.80 -5.79
N GLU A 49 -6.73 -7.00 -6.85
CA GLU A 49 -6.34 -7.43 -8.19
C GLU A 49 -4.95 -6.88 -8.53
N PHE A 50 -4.05 -7.72 -9.06
CA PHE A 50 -2.80 -7.26 -9.62
C PHE A 50 -3.03 -6.71 -11.04
N ILE A 51 -2.46 -5.54 -11.32
CA ILE A 51 -2.56 -4.90 -12.63
C ILE A 51 -1.24 -4.25 -12.99
N ASP A 52 -0.88 -4.29 -14.27
CA ASP A 52 0.22 -3.50 -14.79
C ASP A 52 -0.16 -2.01 -14.75
N VAL A 53 0.75 -1.14 -14.33
CA VAL A 53 0.52 0.31 -14.30
C VAL A 53 0.09 0.88 -15.67
N ALA A 54 0.54 0.27 -16.77
CA ALA A 54 0.13 0.61 -18.13
C ALA A 54 -1.36 0.30 -18.40
N GLU A 55 -1.90 -0.71 -17.71
CA GLU A 55 -3.28 -1.20 -17.85
C GLU A 55 -4.27 -0.56 -16.85
N VAL A 56 -3.77 0.22 -15.87
CA VAL A 56 -4.62 0.94 -14.91
C VAL A 56 -5.65 1.83 -15.65
N PRO A 57 -6.94 1.83 -15.25
CA PRO A 57 -7.95 2.66 -15.91
C PRO A 57 -7.67 4.16 -15.73
N ALA A 58 -8.02 4.96 -16.74
CA ALA A 58 -7.87 6.42 -16.67
C ALA A 58 -8.84 7.09 -15.67
N ASP A 59 -9.98 6.45 -15.43
CA ASP A 59 -10.93 6.85 -14.39
C ASP A 59 -10.71 5.98 -13.15
N LEU A 60 -10.29 6.61 -12.06
CA LEU A 60 -10.03 5.98 -10.76
C LEU A 60 -11.21 6.13 -9.79
N THR A 61 -12.39 6.52 -10.27
CA THR A 61 -13.58 6.63 -9.43
C THR A 61 -13.91 5.27 -8.78
N GLY A 62 -13.94 5.24 -7.45
CA GLY A 62 -14.17 4.01 -6.69
C GLY A 62 -13.01 3.01 -6.72
N VAL A 63 -11.81 3.45 -7.14
CA VAL A 63 -10.58 2.65 -7.15
C VAL A 63 -9.60 3.23 -6.13
N VAL A 64 -8.96 2.34 -5.36
CA VAL A 64 -7.71 2.65 -4.65
C VAL A 64 -6.62 1.75 -5.20
N LEU A 65 -5.48 2.37 -5.52
CA LEU A 65 -4.28 1.69 -5.99
C LEU A 65 -3.32 1.49 -4.81
N ILE A 66 -2.75 0.30 -4.67
CA ILE A 66 -1.58 0.05 -3.86
C ILE A 66 -0.39 0.03 -4.83
N ALA A 67 0.57 0.94 -4.65
CA ALA A 67 1.66 1.09 -5.61
C ALA A 67 2.89 1.72 -4.95
N GLU A 68 4.07 1.51 -5.54
CA GLU A 68 5.23 2.34 -5.20
C GLU A 68 5.09 3.76 -5.77
N GLU A 69 5.89 4.68 -5.25
CA GLU A 69 5.88 6.07 -5.72
C GLU A 69 6.29 6.18 -7.20
N GLU A 70 7.20 5.33 -7.68
CA GLU A 70 7.57 5.23 -9.10
C GLU A 70 6.33 4.96 -9.98
N ALA A 71 5.48 4.02 -9.58
CA ALA A 71 4.26 3.68 -10.29
C ALA A 71 3.27 4.85 -10.34
N LEU A 72 3.18 5.66 -9.27
CA LEU A 72 2.38 6.87 -9.25
C LEU A 72 2.88 7.90 -10.29
N HIS A 73 4.19 8.08 -10.39
CA HIS A 73 4.78 8.97 -11.38
C HIS A 73 4.54 8.50 -12.81
N GLU A 74 4.75 7.21 -13.09
CA GLU A 74 4.49 6.62 -14.40
C GLU A 74 3.01 6.73 -14.79
N LEU A 75 2.11 6.43 -13.84
CA LEU A 75 0.68 6.56 -14.04
C LEU A 75 0.28 8.02 -14.35
N ALA A 76 0.85 8.98 -13.62
CA ALA A 76 0.59 10.39 -13.84
C ALA A 76 1.05 10.84 -15.24
N GLU A 77 2.25 10.45 -15.66
CA GLU A 77 2.78 10.74 -17.00
C GLU A 77 1.87 10.14 -18.10
N ARG A 78 1.54 8.86 -17.99
CA ARG A 78 0.68 8.15 -18.95
C ARG A 78 -0.70 8.82 -19.09
N LEU A 79 -1.27 9.29 -17.99
CA LEU A 79 -2.58 9.94 -17.96
C LEU A 79 -2.53 11.44 -18.25
N GLY A 80 -1.34 12.03 -18.45
CA GLY A 80 -1.18 13.48 -18.65
C GLY A 80 -1.62 14.31 -17.44
N ARG A 81 -1.35 13.82 -16.23
CA ARG A 81 -1.74 14.39 -14.94
C ARG A 81 -0.52 14.62 -14.04
N THR A 82 -0.73 15.27 -12.90
CA THR A 82 0.33 15.38 -11.87
C THR A 82 0.18 14.25 -10.84
N PRO A 83 1.27 13.79 -10.21
CA PRO A 83 1.21 12.81 -9.12
C PRO A 83 0.21 13.19 -8.02
N GLU A 84 0.20 14.46 -7.60
CA GLU A 84 -0.67 14.98 -6.53
C GLU A 84 -2.16 14.87 -6.90
N SER A 85 -2.49 15.03 -8.19
CA SER A 85 -3.89 14.90 -8.65
C SER A 85 -4.40 13.46 -8.61
N LEU A 86 -3.50 12.48 -8.50
CA LEU A 86 -3.81 11.05 -8.42
C LEU A 86 -3.57 10.48 -7.02
N ALA A 87 -2.71 11.10 -6.22
CA ALA A 87 -2.26 10.62 -4.92
C ALA A 87 -3.41 10.24 -3.98
N GLY A 88 -4.51 11.01 -3.96
CA GLY A 88 -5.70 10.68 -3.17
C GLY A 88 -6.42 9.38 -3.56
N ARG A 89 -5.95 8.66 -4.59
CA ARG A 89 -6.40 7.32 -4.97
C ARG A 89 -5.28 6.28 -4.85
N VAL A 90 -4.13 6.65 -4.29
CA VAL A 90 -2.94 5.81 -4.18
C VAL A 90 -2.53 5.65 -2.72
N PHE A 91 -2.53 4.41 -2.27
CA PHE A 91 -1.87 3.96 -1.07
C PHE A 91 -0.44 3.57 -1.43
N LEU A 92 0.55 4.26 -0.88
CA LEU A 92 1.94 4.02 -1.22
C LEU A 92 2.47 2.78 -0.48
N LEU A 93 3.17 1.92 -1.21
CA LEU A 93 3.93 0.84 -0.60
C LEU A 93 5.42 1.15 -0.66
N ASN A 94 6.17 0.65 0.31
CA ASN A 94 7.63 0.65 0.29
C ASN A 94 8.25 2.05 0.29
N THR A 95 7.59 3.05 0.89
CA THR A 95 8.15 4.42 0.92
C THR A 95 9.40 4.48 1.79
N GLU A 96 10.45 5.13 1.29
CA GLU A 96 11.70 5.29 2.03
C GLU A 96 11.55 6.22 3.26
N ARG A 97 12.26 5.88 4.34
CA ARG A 97 12.54 6.67 5.56
C ARG A 97 11.34 7.33 6.29
N ILE A 98 10.83 6.55 7.24
CA ILE A 98 9.92 6.84 8.37
C ILE A 98 9.73 8.33 8.74
N SER A 99 10.79 9.06 9.09
CA SER A 99 10.66 10.41 9.66
C SER A 99 10.24 11.50 8.66
N ARG A 100 10.23 11.19 7.35
CA ARG A 100 9.70 12.06 6.29
C ARG A 100 8.49 11.47 5.58
N SER A 101 8.31 10.15 5.62
CA SER A 101 7.23 9.46 4.90
C SER A 101 5.87 10.04 5.26
N GLY A 102 5.60 10.25 6.55
CA GLY A 102 4.29 10.71 6.97
C GLY A 102 3.93 12.14 6.51
N ARG A 103 4.89 13.06 6.61
CA ARG A 103 4.71 14.43 6.11
C ARG A 103 4.64 14.49 4.59
N HIS A 104 5.40 13.63 3.91
CA HIS A 104 5.37 13.53 2.45
C HIS A 104 4.00 13.06 1.97
N VAL A 105 3.50 11.95 2.54
CA VAL A 105 2.17 11.37 2.27
C VAL A 105 1.07 12.41 2.48
N GLU A 106 1.11 13.15 3.59
CA GLU A 106 0.15 14.23 3.82
C GLU A 106 0.31 15.38 2.83
N ALA A 107 1.54 15.80 2.53
CA ALA A 107 1.81 16.92 1.62
C ALA A 107 1.30 16.67 0.20
N ILE A 108 1.44 15.43 -0.31
CA ILE A 108 0.91 15.05 -1.63
C ILE A 108 -0.55 14.60 -1.57
N GLY A 109 -1.12 14.41 -0.38
CA GLY A 109 -2.49 13.95 -0.17
C GLY A 109 -2.71 12.48 -0.55
N ALA A 110 -1.71 11.62 -0.35
CA ALA A 110 -1.83 10.19 -0.64
C ALA A 110 -2.81 9.47 0.29
N ALA A 111 -3.41 8.37 -0.15
CA ALA A 111 -4.37 7.62 0.66
C ALA A 111 -3.74 7.07 1.95
N GLY A 112 -2.44 6.79 1.94
CA GLY A 112 -1.67 6.32 3.09
C GLY A 112 -0.33 5.75 2.61
N THR A 113 0.45 5.17 3.52
CA THR A 113 1.66 4.43 3.19
C THR A 113 1.95 3.27 4.14
N ILE A 114 2.74 2.31 3.67
CA ILE A 114 3.56 1.40 4.50
C ILE A 114 5.03 1.64 4.16
N THR A 115 5.87 1.80 5.18
CA THR A 115 7.30 2.05 4.97
C THR A 115 8.05 0.81 4.49
N SER A 116 9.17 1.03 3.80
CA SER A 116 10.05 -0.05 3.35
C SER A 116 10.56 -0.94 4.48
N LEU A 117 10.84 -0.36 5.66
CA LEU A 117 11.25 -1.12 6.83
C LEU A 117 10.13 -2.05 7.30
N THR A 118 8.92 -1.53 7.46
CA THR A 118 7.76 -2.32 7.91
C THR A 118 7.48 -3.45 6.94
N PHE A 119 7.35 -3.13 5.65
CA PHE A 119 7.06 -4.14 4.64
C PHE A 119 8.20 -5.16 4.52
N GLY A 120 9.46 -4.71 4.61
CA GLY A 120 10.64 -5.56 4.60
C GLY A 120 10.69 -6.53 5.78
N VAL A 121 10.43 -6.07 7.00
CA VAL A 121 10.38 -6.94 8.19
C VAL A 121 9.24 -7.95 8.06
N TRP A 122 8.02 -7.48 7.75
CA TRP A 122 6.87 -8.37 7.53
C TRP A 122 7.17 -9.41 6.44
N SER A 123 7.77 -9.00 5.33
CA SER A 123 8.09 -9.92 4.24
C SER A 123 9.14 -10.95 4.64
N SER A 124 10.04 -10.63 5.58
CA SER A 124 11.09 -11.54 6.03
C SER A 124 10.59 -12.52 7.07
N ASP A 125 9.83 -12.02 8.05
CA ASP A 125 9.24 -12.77 9.14
C ASP A 125 7.86 -12.17 9.52
N PRO A 126 6.76 -12.73 8.99
CA PRO A 126 5.41 -12.25 9.32
C PRO A 126 5.03 -12.40 10.79
N GLU A 127 5.63 -13.35 11.51
CA GLU A 127 5.31 -13.63 12.93
C GLU A 127 6.02 -12.65 13.88
N ASP A 128 7.19 -12.13 13.48
CA ASP A 128 7.98 -11.14 14.23
C ASP A 128 7.85 -9.71 13.65
N ALA A 129 6.86 -9.49 12.78
CA ALA A 129 6.63 -8.18 12.20
C ALA A 129 6.28 -7.16 13.31
N PRO A 130 6.88 -5.95 13.31
CA PRO A 130 6.60 -4.95 14.34
C PRO A 130 5.11 -4.61 14.35
N GLU A 131 4.56 -4.45 15.56
CA GLU A 131 3.17 -4.07 15.80
C GLU A 131 2.82 -2.80 15.03
N GLY A 132 2.02 -2.90 13.96
CA GLY A 132 1.34 -1.82 13.24
C GLY A 132 2.20 -0.69 12.66
N ASN A 133 2.24 -0.55 11.32
CA ASN A 133 2.79 0.65 10.68
C ASN A 133 2.09 0.97 9.35
N VAL A 134 0.76 0.87 9.33
CA VAL A 134 -0.03 1.54 8.29
C VAL A 134 -0.08 3.01 8.69
N PHE A 135 0.50 3.89 7.88
CA PHE A 135 0.43 5.33 8.09
C PHE A 135 -0.70 5.89 7.20
N GLY A 136 -1.74 6.44 7.82
CA GLY A 136 -2.96 6.81 7.10
C GLY A 136 -3.67 7.98 7.75
N ARG A 137 -4.82 8.37 7.20
CA ARG A 137 -5.62 9.48 7.70
C ARG A 137 -6.25 9.13 9.05
N LYS A 138 -6.23 10.08 10.00
CA LYS A 138 -6.79 9.91 11.35
C LYS A 138 -8.28 9.66 11.37
N ASP A 139 -9.03 10.27 10.45
CA ASP A 139 -10.48 10.06 10.37
C ASP A 139 -10.83 8.64 9.91
N ILE A 140 -10.05 8.07 8.99
CA ILE A 140 -10.17 6.67 8.59
C ILE A 140 -9.69 5.72 9.69
N ALA A 141 -8.57 6.03 10.36
CA ALA A 141 -8.08 5.27 11.51
C ALA A 141 -9.14 5.19 12.63
N ALA A 142 -9.77 6.33 12.95
CA ALA A 142 -10.87 6.38 13.92
C ALA A 142 -12.10 5.56 13.47
N ALA A 143 -12.40 5.55 12.17
CA ALA A 143 -13.53 4.78 11.63
C ALA A 143 -13.35 3.26 11.77
N ILE A 144 -12.11 2.77 11.73
CA ILE A 144 -11.79 1.34 11.94
C ILE A 144 -11.44 1.01 13.40
N GLY A 145 -11.50 1.99 14.31
CA GLY A 145 -11.15 1.80 15.72
C GLY A 145 -9.66 1.58 15.97
N ALA A 146 -8.78 1.96 15.04
CA ALA A 146 -7.34 1.87 15.22
C ALA A 146 -6.86 2.90 16.26
N SER A 147 -5.87 2.51 17.08
CA SER A 147 -5.17 3.43 17.97
C SER A 147 -3.90 3.97 17.31
N TRP A 148 -3.43 5.09 17.83
CA TRP A 148 -2.10 5.63 17.59
C TRP A 148 -1.66 6.40 18.83
N THR A 149 -0.36 6.50 19.05
CA THR A 149 0.19 7.29 20.15
C THR A 149 0.36 8.76 19.73
N PRO A 150 -0.32 9.73 20.37
CA PRO A 150 -0.16 11.15 20.03
C PRO A 150 1.24 11.68 20.33
N GLY A 151 1.74 12.57 19.47
CA GLY A 151 3.01 13.25 19.63
C GLY A 151 4.25 12.41 19.28
N GLN A 152 4.07 11.22 18.72
CA GLN A 152 5.18 10.43 18.17
C GLN A 152 5.70 11.02 16.85
N PHE A 153 6.89 10.59 16.42
CA PHE A 153 7.52 11.03 15.17
C PHE A 153 6.70 10.69 13.91
N GLU A 154 5.73 9.80 14.04
CA GLU A 154 4.88 9.28 12.98
C GLU A 154 3.42 9.75 13.15
N GLU A 155 3.25 11.02 13.54
CA GLU A 155 1.96 11.71 13.54
C GLU A 155 2.11 13.08 12.87
N THR A 156 1.11 13.45 12.08
CA THR A 156 0.98 14.79 11.51
C THR A 156 -0.36 15.40 11.87
N GLU A 157 -0.81 16.48 11.19
CA GLU A 157 -2.11 17.07 11.50
C GLU A 157 -3.25 16.09 11.17
N HIS A 158 -3.23 15.54 9.96
CA HIS A 158 -4.31 14.69 9.45
C HIS A 158 -3.96 13.20 9.38
N TYR A 159 -2.70 12.81 9.62
CA TYR A 159 -2.26 11.42 9.50
C TYR A 159 -1.59 10.88 10.76
N CYS A 160 -1.60 9.55 10.92
CA CYS A 160 -0.98 8.82 12.03
C CYS A 160 -0.50 7.44 11.58
N ALA A 161 0.56 6.94 12.22
CA ALA A 161 0.89 5.51 12.22
C ALA A 161 -0.08 4.77 13.14
N MET A 162 -0.80 3.81 12.58
CA MET A 162 -1.78 2.99 13.30
C MET A 162 -1.08 1.79 13.95
N GLU A 163 -1.38 1.57 15.22
CA GLU A 163 -0.94 0.41 15.99
C GLU A 163 -1.86 -0.79 15.71
N HIS A 164 -1.34 -2.01 15.84
CA HIS A 164 -2.18 -3.21 15.76
C HIS A 164 -3.20 -3.24 16.90
N GLN A 165 -4.40 -3.71 16.58
CA GLN A 165 -5.48 -3.95 17.52
C GLN A 165 -5.84 -5.44 17.48
N PRO A 166 -6.46 -6.02 18.52
CA PRO A 166 -6.85 -7.43 18.51
C PRO A 166 -7.74 -7.83 17.32
N ASP A 167 -8.50 -6.89 16.75
CA ASP A 167 -9.36 -7.12 15.58
C ASP A 167 -8.59 -7.06 14.24
N HIS A 168 -7.35 -6.53 14.26
CA HIS A 168 -6.46 -6.27 13.13
C HIS A 168 -4.99 -6.54 13.54
N ASP A 169 -4.70 -7.78 13.92
CA ASP A 169 -3.43 -8.19 14.54
C ASP A 169 -2.28 -8.41 13.54
N THR A 170 -2.58 -8.39 12.24
CA THR A 170 -1.60 -8.48 11.16
C THR A 170 -1.53 -7.20 10.34
N LEU A 171 -0.36 -6.93 9.73
CA LEU A 171 -0.18 -5.79 8.84
C LEU A 171 -1.14 -5.81 7.63
N PRO A 172 -1.31 -6.94 6.91
CA PRO A 172 -2.30 -7.02 5.83
C PRO A 172 -3.73 -6.83 6.35
N GLY A 173 -4.05 -7.37 7.53
CA GLY A 173 -5.36 -7.21 8.17
C GLY A 173 -5.70 -5.75 8.45
N LEU A 174 -4.77 -5.02 9.07
CA LEU A 174 -4.90 -3.58 9.33
C LEU A 174 -5.00 -2.78 8.03
N LEU A 175 -4.18 -3.08 7.02
CA LEU A 175 -4.27 -2.42 5.71
C LEU A 175 -5.63 -2.67 5.05
N GLY A 176 -6.12 -3.91 5.05
CA GLY A 176 -7.40 -4.27 4.45
C GLY A 176 -8.57 -3.52 5.09
N ALA A 177 -8.61 -3.46 6.43
CA ALA A 177 -9.59 -2.67 7.16
C ALA A 177 -9.53 -1.18 6.78
N TYR A 178 -8.32 -0.62 6.73
CA TYR A 178 -8.08 0.76 6.35
C TYR A 178 -8.57 1.07 4.93
N LEU A 179 -8.18 0.26 3.94
CA LEU A 179 -8.53 0.46 2.53
C LEU A 179 -10.04 0.40 2.29
N ARG A 180 -10.73 -0.50 3.00
CA ARG A 180 -12.19 -0.58 2.96
C ARG A 180 -12.83 0.71 3.48
N ALA A 181 -12.45 1.15 4.68
CA ALA A 181 -13.00 2.37 5.26
C ALA A 181 -12.67 3.62 4.42
N TYR A 182 -11.46 3.65 3.83
CA TYR A 182 -11.05 4.70 2.91
C TYR A 182 -11.96 4.76 1.68
N LEU A 183 -12.26 3.61 1.05
CA LEU A 183 -13.16 3.52 -0.10
C LEU A 183 -14.60 3.92 0.25
N GLU A 184 -15.07 3.63 1.46
CA GLU A 184 -16.41 4.02 1.95
C GLU A 184 -16.51 5.54 2.18
N ALA A 185 -15.39 6.22 2.48
CA ALA A 185 -15.33 7.65 2.74
C ALA A 185 -15.02 8.53 1.51
N SER A 186 -14.65 7.93 0.36
CA SER A 186 -14.11 8.63 -0.83
C SER A 186 -15.00 8.62 -2.07
#